data_AF-A0A851KPC5-F1
#
_entry.id   AF-A0A851KPC5-F1
#
_cell.length_a   1.000
_cell.length_b   1.000
_cell.length_c   1.000
_cell.angle_alpha   90.00
_cell.angle_beta   90.00
_cell.angle_gamma   90.00
#
_symmetry.space_group_name_H-M   'P 1'
#
loop_
_entity.id
_entity.type
_entity.pdbx_description
1 polymer ?
#
loop_
_entity_poly.entity_id
_entity_poly.type
_entity_poly.pdbx_seq_one_letter_code
_entity_poly.pdbx_strand_id
1 'polypeptide(L)'
;VFTGIFAAEMVLKIIAMHPFNYFQVGWNIFDSFIVTLSLVELFLSDVDGLSVLRSFRLLRVFKLAKSWPTLNMLIKIIGNSVGALGNLTLVLAIIVFIFAVVGMQLFGKSYKECVCKISSDCELPRWHMHDFFHSFLIVFRVLCGEWIETMWDCMEVAGQTMCLIVFMMVMVIGNLVVLNLFLALLLSSFSSDNLAATDDDNEMNNLQIAVARIQKGIDYVKKKAGECVRRSCLGKQAAVNQRTATDQLNVERNHCISNSTITELRIDTNYGKNENGMATVIGGSDYTSFINNPSLTVTVPIAVGESDFERLNTEEFSSDSDLDESKE
;
A
#
# COMPACT_ATOMS: atom_id res chain seq x y z
N VAL A 1 -14.21 -19.08 -0.50
CA VAL A 1 -14.07 -18.64 -1.91
C VAL A 1 -13.51 -17.21 -2.00
N PHE A 2 -14.32 -16.13 -1.99
CA PHE A 2 -13.86 -14.75 -2.28
C PHE A 2 -12.57 -14.31 -1.57
N THR A 3 -12.40 -14.57 -0.27
CA THR A 3 -11.16 -14.25 0.46
C THR A 3 -9.91 -14.86 -0.19
N GLY A 4 -9.98 -16.12 -0.64
CA GLY A 4 -8.88 -16.82 -1.29
C GLY A 4 -8.59 -16.29 -2.69
N ILE A 5 -9.59 -15.77 -3.41
CA ILE A 5 -9.39 -15.11 -4.70
C ILE A 5 -8.57 -13.82 -4.50
N PHE A 6 -8.95 -12.97 -3.53
CA PHE A 6 -8.20 -11.76 -3.22
C PHE A 6 -6.81 -12.04 -2.64
N ALA A 7 -6.64 -13.12 -1.86
CA ALA A 7 -5.33 -13.55 -1.38
C ALA A 7 -4.42 -14.01 -2.54
N ALA A 8 -4.95 -14.77 -3.50
CA ALA A 8 -4.21 -15.15 -4.70
C ALA A 8 -3.88 -13.92 -5.57
N GLU A 9 -4.81 -12.98 -5.73
CA GLU A 9 -4.60 -11.71 -6.45
C GLU A 9 -3.47 -10.89 -5.81
N MET A 10 -3.48 -10.73 -4.48
CA MET A 10 -2.43 -10.06 -3.71
C MET A 10 -1.06 -10.73 -3.92
N VAL A 11 -0.97 -12.05 -3.75
CA VAL A 11 0.29 -12.80 -3.92
C VAL A 11 0.83 -12.67 -5.35
N LEU A 12 -0.05 -12.75 -6.36
CA LEU A 12 0.34 -12.57 -7.77
C LEU A 12 0.84 -11.14 -8.05
N LYS A 13 0.19 -10.10 -7.50
CA LYS A 13 0.68 -8.70 -7.61
C LYS A 13 2.06 -8.53 -6.99
N ILE A 14 2.28 -9.08 -5.79
CA ILE A 14 3.57 -8.99 -5.06
C ILE A 14 4.69 -9.66 -5.86
N ILE A 15 4.44 -10.85 -6.43
CA ILE A 15 5.40 -11.57 -7.29
C ILE A 15 5.69 -10.78 -8.57
N ALA A 16 4.66 -10.21 -9.22
CA ALA A 16 4.79 -9.50 -10.49
C ALA A 16 5.42 -8.10 -10.38
N MET A 17 5.26 -7.41 -9.25
CA MET A 17 5.74 -6.03 -9.06
C MET A 17 6.97 -5.89 -8.17
N HIS A 18 7.36 -6.94 -7.44
CA HIS A 18 8.31 -6.92 -6.31
C HIS A 18 7.73 -6.25 -5.04
N PRO A 19 7.95 -6.79 -3.82
CA PRO A 19 7.26 -6.30 -2.61
C PRO A 19 7.41 -4.80 -2.33
N PHE A 20 8.62 -4.25 -2.51
CA PHE A 20 8.90 -2.84 -2.26
C PHE A 20 8.06 -1.90 -3.14
N ASN A 21 7.89 -2.22 -4.42
CA ASN A 21 7.08 -1.40 -5.33
C ASN A 21 5.58 -1.60 -5.08
N TYR A 22 5.18 -2.81 -4.68
CA TYR A 22 3.78 -3.11 -4.34
C TYR A 22 3.30 -2.24 -3.16
N PHE A 23 4.10 -2.11 -2.10
CA PHE A 23 3.79 -1.31 -0.91
C PHE A 23 4.03 0.21 -1.05
N GLN A 24 4.50 0.70 -2.20
CA GLN A 24 4.51 2.15 -2.48
C GLN A 24 3.16 2.68 -2.97
N VAL A 25 2.30 1.82 -3.54
CA VAL A 25 1.00 2.23 -4.09
C VAL A 25 -0.07 2.13 -3.00
N GLY A 26 -0.60 3.27 -2.54
CA GLY A 26 -1.57 3.32 -1.42
C GLY A 26 -2.77 2.37 -1.57
N TRP A 27 -3.33 2.24 -2.78
CA TRP A 27 -4.41 1.28 -3.06
C TRP A 27 -4.01 -0.19 -2.89
N ASN A 28 -2.74 -0.55 -3.14
CA ASN A 28 -2.22 -1.90 -2.88
C ASN A 28 -1.99 -2.14 -1.38
N ILE A 29 -1.52 -1.12 -0.64
CA ILE A 29 -1.41 -1.19 0.83
C ILE A 29 -2.79 -1.45 1.44
N PHE A 30 -3.81 -0.71 0.99
CA PHE A 30 -5.19 -0.91 1.44
C PHE A 30 -5.75 -2.28 1.06
N ASP A 31 -5.58 -2.72 -0.20
CA ASP A 31 -5.96 -4.06 -0.67
C ASP A 31 -5.32 -5.16 0.21
N SER A 32 -4.02 -5.04 0.48
CA SER A 32 -3.26 -5.94 1.36
C SER A 32 -3.79 -5.94 2.79
N PHE A 33 -4.08 -4.78 3.39
CA PHE A 33 -4.63 -4.69 4.74
C PHE A 33 -5.99 -5.41 4.85
N ILE A 34 -6.87 -5.17 3.89
CA ILE A 34 -8.19 -5.80 3.79
C ILE A 34 -8.07 -7.32 3.61
N VAL A 35 -7.11 -7.80 2.82
CA VAL A 35 -6.83 -9.24 2.66
C VAL A 35 -6.26 -9.84 3.95
N THR A 36 -5.32 -9.17 4.62
CA THR A 36 -4.72 -9.66 5.87
C THR A 36 -5.76 -9.78 6.99
N LEU A 37 -6.59 -8.76 7.23
CA LEU A 37 -7.72 -8.85 8.18
C LEU A 37 -8.65 -10.02 7.83
N SER A 38 -8.90 -10.23 6.53
CA SER A 38 -9.77 -11.29 6.02
C SER A 38 -9.18 -12.70 6.17
N LEU A 39 -7.85 -12.83 6.30
CA LEU A 39 -7.18 -14.08 6.62
C LEU A 39 -7.16 -14.32 8.14
N VAL A 40 -6.90 -13.28 8.94
CA VAL A 40 -6.98 -13.33 10.42
C VAL A 40 -8.38 -13.76 10.87
N GLU A 41 -9.44 -13.23 10.23
CA GLU A 41 -10.84 -13.66 10.44
C GLU A 41 -11.07 -15.16 10.20
N LEU A 42 -10.33 -15.76 9.25
CA LEU A 42 -10.44 -17.18 8.92
C LEU A 42 -9.63 -18.04 9.91
N PHE A 43 -8.45 -17.60 10.32
CA PHE A 43 -7.63 -18.32 11.32
C PHE A 43 -8.23 -18.27 12.74
N LEU A 44 -8.99 -17.23 13.07
CA LEU A 44 -9.61 -17.04 14.39
C LEU A 44 -11.11 -17.39 14.42
N SER A 45 -11.61 -18.15 13.43
CA SER A 45 -13.05 -18.46 13.32
C SER A 45 -13.58 -19.40 14.41
N ASP A 46 -12.69 -20.06 15.15
CA ASP A 46 -12.97 -21.03 16.22
C ASP A 46 -12.85 -20.42 17.63
N VAL A 47 -12.68 -19.09 17.72
CA VAL A 47 -12.50 -18.36 18.98
C VAL A 47 -13.75 -17.56 19.32
N ASP A 48 -14.50 -18.03 20.33
CA ASP A 48 -15.66 -17.30 20.85
C ASP A 48 -15.29 -15.90 21.36
N GLY A 49 -16.22 -14.96 21.19
CA GLY A 49 -16.02 -13.53 21.46
C GLY A 49 -15.52 -12.71 20.25
N LEU A 50 -14.80 -13.31 19.30
CA LEU A 50 -14.28 -12.60 18.12
C LEU A 50 -15.30 -12.42 16.97
N SER A 51 -16.59 -12.54 17.26
CA SER A 51 -17.69 -12.45 16.28
C SER A 51 -17.68 -11.13 15.47
N VAL A 52 -17.16 -10.03 16.04
CA VAL A 52 -17.04 -8.73 15.36
C VAL A 52 -16.03 -8.73 14.21
N LEU A 53 -15.04 -9.64 14.19
CA LEU A 53 -14.10 -9.76 13.07
C LEU A 53 -14.83 -10.11 11.77
N ARG A 54 -15.92 -10.87 11.85
CA ARG A 54 -16.79 -11.22 10.72
C ARG A 54 -17.39 -9.97 10.04
N SER A 55 -17.57 -8.88 10.78
CA SER A 55 -18.03 -7.58 10.26
C SER A 55 -16.94 -6.85 9.46
N PHE A 56 -15.64 -7.12 9.67
CA PHE A 56 -14.57 -6.54 8.85
C PHE A 56 -14.62 -6.99 7.38
N ARG A 57 -15.40 -8.02 7.04
CA ARG A 57 -15.75 -8.33 5.64
C ARG A 57 -16.41 -7.14 4.94
N LEU A 58 -17.16 -6.29 5.65
CA LEU A 58 -17.78 -5.10 5.11
C LEU A 58 -16.76 -4.07 4.64
N LEU A 59 -15.56 -4.02 5.23
CA LEU A 59 -14.48 -3.11 4.77
C LEU A 59 -14.05 -3.39 3.31
N ARG A 60 -14.36 -4.58 2.77
CA ARG A 60 -14.16 -4.88 1.35
C ARG A 60 -15.03 -4.00 0.44
N VAL A 61 -16.11 -3.39 0.94
CA VAL A 61 -16.94 -2.43 0.18
C VAL A 61 -16.15 -1.20 -0.25
N PHE A 62 -15.13 -0.79 0.52
CA PHE A 62 -14.25 0.32 0.16
C PHE A 62 -13.38 0.02 -1.08
N LYS A 63 -13.30 -1.24 -1.55
CA LYS A 63 -12.74 -1.53 -2.89
C LYS A 63 -13.55 -0.87 -4.02
N LEU A 64 -14.87 -0.66 -3.82
CA LEU A 64 -15.71 0.08 -4.78
C LEU A 64 -15.27 1.54 -4.93
N ALA A 65 -14.59 2.12 -3.94
CA ALA A 65 -14.06 3.48 -4.04
C ALA A 65 -13.02 3.64 -5.16
N LYS A 66 -12.31 2.56 -5.54
CA LYS A 66 -11.42 2.60 -6.72
C LYS A 66 -12.20 2.72 -8.03
N SER A 67 -13.43 2.21 -8.09
CA SER A 67 -14.30 2.21 -9.28
C SER A 67 -15.36 3.33 -9.31
N TRP A 68 -15.62 3.99 -8.19
CA TRP A 68 -16.67 5.01 -8.04
C TRP A 68 -16.04 6.38 -7.76
N PRO A 69 -16.01 7.31 -8.73
CA PRO A 69 -15.26 8.57 -8.59
C PRO A 69 -15.76 9.44 -7.43
N THR A 70 -17.06 9.48 -7.15
CA THR A 70 -17.64 10.20 -6.01
C THR A 70 -17.15 9.67 -4.67
N LEU A 71 -16.95 8.35 -4.54
CA LEU A 71 -16.45 7.74 -3.30
C LEU A 71 -14.92 7.87 -3.18
N ASN A 72 -14.20 7.86 -4.30
CA ASN A 72 -12.77 8.22 -4.34
C ASN A 72 -12.57 9.66 -3.87
N MET A 73 -13.35 10.61 -4.41
CA MET A 73 -13.33 12.03 -4.04
C MET A 73 -13.64 12.23 -2.56
N LEU A 74 -14.67 11.57 -2.01
CA LEU A 74 -14.99 11.63 -0.58
C LEU A 74 -13.82 11.17 0.31
N ILE A 75 -13.15 10.08 -0.06
CA ILE A 75 -11.97 9.57 0.68
C ILE A 75 -10.78 10.54 0.57
N LYS A 76 -10.53 11.14 -0.62
CA LYS A 76 -9.50 12.17 -0.80
C LYS A 76 -9.77 13.41 0.06
N ILE A 77 -11.02 13.89 0.11
CA ILE A 77 -11.43 15.01 0.97
C ILE A 77 -11.13 14.69 2.44
N ILE A 78 -11.61 13.54 2.94
CA ILE A 78 -11.37 13.12 4.33
C ILE A 78 -9.87 13.03 4.64
N GLY A 79 -9.07 12.44 3.75
CA GLY A 79 -7.62 12.34 3.91
C GLY A 79 -6.93 13.71 3.98
N ASN A 80 -7.23 14.61 3.05
CA ASN A 80 -6.67 15.95 3.01
C ASN A 80 -7.10 16.80 4.23
N SER A 81 -8.37 16.70 4.64
CA SER A 81 -8.88 17.36 5.84
C SER A 81 -8.19 16.87 7.12
N VAL A 82 -7.96 15.57 7.27
CA VAL A 82 -7.21 15.00 8.42
C VAL A 82 -5.74 15.45 8.41
N GLY A 83 -5.13 15.61 7.22
CA GLY A 83 -3.79 16.19 7.09
C GLY A 83 -3.73 17.66 7.52
N ALA A 84 -4.58 18.50 6.93
CA ALA A 84 -4.56 19.95 7.17
C ALA A 84 -5.05 20.35 8.58
N LEU A 85 -6.00 19.61 9.15
CA LEU A 85 -6.68 19.92 10.41
C LEU A 85 -6.36 18.91 11.53
N GLY A 86 -5.36 18.05 11.33
CA GLY A 86 -4.90 17.07 12.31
C GLY A 86 -4.52 17.69 13.65
N ASN A 87 -3.91 18.88 13.63
CA ASN A 87 -3.56 19.63 14.85
C ASN A 87 -4.81 20.06 15.66
N LEU A 88 -5.86 20.55 15.00
CA LEU A 88 -7.12 20.91 15.67
C LEU A 88 -7.86 19.66 16.19
N THR A 89 -7.80 18.57 15.44
CA THR A 89 -8.38 17.27 15.82
C THR A 89 -7.67 16.68 17.05
N LEU A 90 -6.34 16.83 17.11
CA LEU A 90 -5.50 16.45 18.25
C LEU A 90 -5.81 17.31 19.49
N VAL A 91 -5.99 18.62 19.33
CA VAL A 91 -6.41 19.52 20.43
C VAL A 91 -7.78 19.12 20.98
N LEU A 92 -8.76 18.83 20.11
CA LEU A 92 -10.07 18.31 20.53
C LEU A 92 -9.94 16.99 21.30
N ALA A 93 -9.13 16.05 20.80
CA ALA A 93 -8.88 14.77 21.46
C ALA A 93 -8.23 14.94 22.86
N ILE A 94 -7.27 15.86 23.00
CA ILE A 94 -6.67 16.19 24.31
C ILE A 94 -7.71 16.80 25.26
N ILE A 95 -8.55 17.72 24.79
CA ILE A 95 -9.59 18.35 25.63
C ILE A 95 -10.62 17.31 26.11
N VAL A 96 -11.07 16.42 25.22
CA VAL A 96 -11.96 15.31 25.59
C VAL A 96 -11.30 14.35 26.58
N PHE A 97 -10.02 14.02 26.39
CA PHE A 97 -9.25 13.19 27.33
C PHE A 97 -9.15 13.84 28.72
N ILE A 98 -8.80 15.13 28.78
CA ILE A 98 -8.70 15.88 30.05
C ILE A 98 -10.04 15.87 30.77
N PHE A 99 -11.14 16.19 30.09
CA PHE A 99 -12.47 16.20 30.73
C PHE A 99 -12.94 14.81 31.17
N ALA A 100 -12.61 13.74 30.43
CA ALA A 100 -12.90 12.37 30.84
C ALA A 100 -12.12 11.97 32.12
N VAL A 101 -10.84 12.36 32.22
CA VAL A 101 -10.04 12.12 33.42
C VAL A 101 -10.54 12.96 34.61
N VAL A 102 -10.87 14.23 34.39
CA VAL A 102 -11.40 15.13 35.43
C VAL A 102 -12.77 14.64 35.95
N GLY A 103 -13.69 14.29 35.06
CA GLY A 103 -15.01 13.76 35.44
C GLY A 103 -14.90 12.45 36.22
N MET A 104 -14.03 11.53 35.78
CA MET A 104 -13.74 10.29 36.50
C MET A 104 -13.14 10.54 37.90
N GLN A 105 -12.17 11.45 38.03
CA GLN A 105 -11.54 11.73 39.32
C GLN A 105 -12.46 12.46 40.32
N LEU A 106 -13.31 13.38 39.83
CA LEU A 106 -14.23 14.15 40.68
C LEU A 106 -15.46 13.35 41.08
N PHE A 107 -16.06 12.59 40.15
CA PHE A 107 -17.40 12.00 40.34
C PHE A 107 -17.40 10.47 40.38
N GLY A 108 -16.35 9.79 39.90
CA GLY A 108 -16.35 8.33 39.72
C GLY A 108 -16.54 7.51 41.00
N LYS A 109 -16.12 8.04 42.16
CA LYS A 109 -16.42 7.45 43.48
C LYS A 109 -17.88 7.63 43.86
N SER A 110 -18.41 8.85 43.75
CA SER A 110 -19.80 9.19 44.05
C SER A 110 -20.79 8.36 43.24
N TYR A 111 -20.53 8.12 41.95
CA TYR A 111 -21.35 7.25 41.10
C TYR A 111 -21.50 5.81 41.63
N LYS A 112 -20.53 5.32 42.41
CA LYS A 112 -20.54 3.97 42.99
C LYS A 112 -21.03 3.94 44.44
N GLU A 113 -20.68 4.94 45.23
CA GLU A 113 -21.12 5.07 46.63
C GLU A 113 -22.60 5.47 46.74
N CYS A 114 -23.13 6.21 45.76
CA CYS A 114 -24.51 6.71 45.72
C CYS A 114 -25.40 6.02 44.67
N VAL A 115 -24.99 4.86 44.15
CA VAL A 115 -25.64 4.18 43.00
C VAL A 115 -27.15 3.94 43.16
N CYS A 116 -27.61 3.60 44.37
CA CYS A 116 -29.03 3.38 44.68
C CYS A 116 -29.91 4.65 44.57
N LYS A 117 -29.34 5.85 44.38
CA LYS A 117 -30.10 7.07 44.12
C LYS A 117 -30.54 7.21 42.66
N ILE A 118 -29.72 6.70 41.73
CA ILE A 118 -29.88 6.86 40.28
C ILE A 118 -30.37 5.57 39.60
N SER A 119 -30.29 4.43 40.29
CA SER A 119 -30.67 3.12 39.78
C SER A 119 -31.47 2.36 40.84
N SER A 120 -32.70 1.96 40.50
CA SER A 120 -33.60 1.21 41.39
C SER A 120 -33.03 -0.15 41.81
N ASP A 121 -32.23 -0.75 40.95
CA ASP A 121 -31.60 -2.06 41.17
C ASP A 121 -30.23 -1.94 41.90
N CYS A 122 -29.81 -0.73 42.26
CA CYS A 122 -28.49 -0.40 42.82
C CYS A 122 -27.28 -0.82 41.96
N GLU A 123 -27.46 -1.18 40.69
CA GLU A 123 -26.37 -1.38 39.72
C GLU A 123 -26.03 -0.07 38.99
N LEU A 124 -24.77 0.10 38.56
CA LEU A 124 -24.34 1.33 37.91
C LEU A 124 -25.08 1.51 36.56
N PRO A 125 -25.66 2.70 36.27
CA PRO A 125 -26.40 2.93 35.04
C PRO A 125 -25.45 2.99 33.82
N ARG A 126 -26.01 2.77 32.63
CA ARG A 126 -25.29 2.74 31.34
C ARG A 126 -24.36 3.95 31.09
N TRP A 127 -24.67 5.11 31.67
CA TRP A 127 -23.87 6.32 31.61
C TRP A 127 -23.39 6.66 33.03
N HIS A 128 -22.12 6.36 33.36
CA HIS A 128 -21.54 6.65 34.67
C HIS A 128 -20.09 7.15 34.56
N MET A 129 -19.59 7.88 35.55
CA MET A 129 -18.18 8.34 35.56
C MET A 129 -17.20 7.46 36.36
N HIS A 130 -17.58 6.24 36.78
CA HIS A 130 -16.66 5.36 37.53
C HIS A 130 -15.38 5.01 36.76
N ASP A 131 -15.48 4.69 35.46
CA ASP A 131 -14.32 4.32 34.62
C ASP A 131 -14.01 5.40 33.57
N PHE A 132 -12.74 5.44 33.14
CA PHE A 132 -12.28 6.34 32.10
C PHE A 132 -13.10 6.25 30.81
N PHE A 133 -13.39 5.04 30.31
CA PHE A 133 -14.13 4.87 29.05
C PHE A 133 -15.59 5.34 29.16
N HIS A 134 -16.26 5.04 30.28
CA HIS A 134 -17.64 5.48 30.52
C HIS A 134 -17.72 7.00 30.75
N SER A 135 -16.72 7.60 31.41
CA SER A 135 -16.60 9.07 31.53
C SER A 135 -16.31 9.73 30.17
N PHE A 136 -15.41 9.17 29.36
CA PHE A 136 -15.16 9.58 27.97
C PHE A 136 -16.44 9.55 27.11
N LEU A 137 -17.24 8.48 27.23
CA LEU A 137 -18.52 8.36 26.53
C LEU A 137 -19.55 9.42 26.99
N ILE A 138 -19.56 9.83 28.27
CA ILE A 138 -20.39 10.96 28.72
C ILE A 138 -19.88 12.28 28.13
N VAL A 139 -18.56 12.54 28.14
CA VAL A 139 -18.01 13.77 27.54
C VAL A 139 -18.35 13.82 26.04
N PHE A 140 -18.27 12.70 25.33
CA PHE A 140 -18.71 12.60 23.94
C PHE A 140 -20.22 12.86 23.78
N ARG A 141 -21.07 12.27 24.64
CA ARG A 141 -22.54 12.51 24.68
C ARG A 141 -22.88 14.00 24.91
N VAL A 142 -22.11 14.69 25.76
CA VAL A 142 -22.22 16.15 26.00
C VAL A 142 -21.88 16.95 24.75
N LEU A 143 -20.82 16.59 24.00
CA LEU A 143 -20.47 17.22 22.71
C LEU A 143 -21.53 16.96 21.61
N CYS A 144 -22.24 15.84 21.67
CA CYS A 144 -23.39 15.57 20.80
C CYS A 144 -24.65 16.37 21.19
N GLY A 145 -24.61 17.15 22.28
CA GLY A 145 -25.74 17.95 22.78
C GLY A 145 -26.64 17.25 23.80
N GLU A 146 -26.43 15.96 24.08
CA GLU A 146 -27.23 15.15 25.01
C GLU A 146 -26.73 15.28 26.47
N TRP A 147 -26.42 16.51 26.89
CA TRP A 147 -25.78 16.83 28.17
C TRP A 147 -26.72 16.80 29.37
N ILE A 148 -28.03 16.97 29.16
CA ILE A 148 -28.98 17.19 30.26
C ILE A 148 -29.10 15.93 31.13
N GLU A 149 -29.55 14.80 30.59
CA GLU A 149 -29.84 13.57 31.37
C GLU A 149 -28.68 13.17 32.29
N THR A 150 -27.47 13.07 31.72
CA THR A 150 -26.26 12.67 32.47
C THR A 150 -25.80 13.70 33.49
N MET A 151 -26.19 14.97 33.35
CA MET A 151 -26.00 16.00 34.37
C MET A 151 -26.95 15.80 35.57
N TRP A 152 -28.22 15.41 35.35
CA TRP A 152 -29.15 15.13 36.46
C TRP A 152 -28.64 13.96 37.32
N ASP A 153 -28.18 12.87 36.70
CA ASP A 153 -27.55 11.74 37.41
C ASP A 153 -26.36 12.20 38.25
N CYS A 154 -25.48 13.04 37.68
CA CYS A 154 -24.34 13.62 38.38
C CYS A 154 -24.78 14.45 39.60
N MET A 155 -25.74 15.36 39.40
CA MET A 155 -26.23 16.28 40.44
C MET A 155 -26.80 15.53 41.65
N GLU A 156 -27.40 14.36 41.43
CA GLU A 156 -27.97 13.54 42.50
C GLU A 156 -26.90 12.73 43.28
N VAL A 157 -25.83 12.24 42.61
CA VAL A 157 -24.74 11.51 43.30
C VAL A 157 -23.66 12.41 43.92
N ALA A 158 -23.31 13.52 43.28
CA ALA A 158 -22.16 14.36 43.66
C ALA A 158 -22.51 15.81 44.01
N GLY A 159 -23.79 16.20 43.91
CA GLY A 159 -24.28 17.51 44.29
C GLY A 159 -24.28 18.54 43.16
N GLN A 160 -25.23 19.47 43.25
CA GLN A 160 -25.61 20.35 42.15
C GLN A 160 -24.45 21.22 41.62
N THR A 161 -23.74 21.92 42.52
CA THR A 161 -22.76 22.95 42.15
C THR A 161 -21.60 22.42 41.32
N MET A 162 -20.98 21.31 41.74
CA MET A 162 -19.80 20.76 41.05
C MET A 162 -20.17 20.18 39.68
N CYS A 163 -21.27 19.45 39.60
CA CYS A 163 -21.76 18.91 38.32
C CYS A 163 -22.14 20.02 37.34
N LEU A 164 -22.87 21.05 37.78
CA LEU A 164 -23.20 22.21 36.93
C LEU A 164 -21.94 22.91 36.39
N ILE A 165 -20.94 23.16 37.24
CA ILE A 165 -19.69 23.82 36.81
C ILE A 165 -18.96 22.97 35.76
N VAL A 166 -18.78 21.67 36.00
CA VAL A 166 -18.04 20.80 35.07
C VAL A 166 -18.82 20.59 33.77
N PHE A 167 -20.12 20.27 33.82
CA PHE A 167 -20.91 20.04 32.61
C PHE A 167 -21.06 21.30 31.75
N MET A 168 -21.26 22.48 32.35
CA MET A 168 -21.31 23.74 31.60
C MET A 168 -19.94 24.10 31.00
N MET A 169 -18.84 23.82 31.71
CA MET A 169 -17.48 24.02 31.18
C MET A 169 -17.20 23.10 29.97
N VAL A 170 -17.55 21.80 30.07
CA VAL A 170 -17.43 20.84 28.95
C VAL A 170 -18.30 21.27 27.77
N MET A 171 -19.55 21.66 28.03
CA MET A 171 -20.52 22.06 27.01
C MET A 171 -20.07 23.34 26.27
N VAL A 172 -19.60 24.37 26.97
CA VAL A 172 -19.15 25.62 26.35
C VAL A 172 -17.80 25.46 25.64
N ILE A 173 -16.77 24.95 26.33
CA ILE A 173 -15.41 24.83 25.75
C ILE A 173 -15.39 23.78 24.64
N GLY A 174 -16.05 22.64 24.87
CA GLY A 174 -16.13 21.55 23.91
C GLY A 174 -16.83 21.95 22.61
N ASN A 175 -18.03 22.53 22.71
CA ASN A 175 -18.78 22.95 21.52
C ASN A 175 -18.11 24.12 20.79
N LEU A 176 -17.40 25.01 21.48
CA LEU A 176 -16.57 26.04 20.84
C LEU A 176 -15.45 25.42 19.98
N VAL A 177 -14.76 24.39 20.48
CA VAL A 177 -13.70 23.70 19.73
C VAL A 177 -14.27 22.88 18.57
N VAL A 178 -15.38 22.17 18.77
CA VAL A 178 -16.07 21.43 17.70
C VAL A 178 -16.57 22.36 16.59
N LEU A 179 -17.15 23.52 16.95
CA LEU A 179 -17.61 24.54 16.01
C LEU A 179 -16.43 25.14 15.23
N ASN A 180 -15.32 25.48 15.90
CA ASN A 180 -14.12 26.00 15.24
C ASN A 180 -13.50 24.96 14.27
N LEU A 181 -13.49 23.68 14.64
CA LEU A 181 -13.03 22.59 13.76
C LEU A 181 -13.96 22.43 12.55
N PHE A 182 -15.28 22.54 12.74
CA PHE A 182 -16.26 22.49 11.64
C PHE A 182 -16.15 23.70 10.69
N LEU A 183 -15.95 24.92 11.21
CA LEU A 183 -15.68 26.10 10.37
C LEU A 183 -14.36 25.95 9.59
N ALA A 184 -13.31 25.42 10.22
CA ALA A 184 -12.03 25.15 9.55
C ALA A 184 -12.17 24.10 8.43
N LEU A 185 -12.97 23.05 8.65
CA LEU A 185 -13.32 22.07 7.61
C LEU A 185 -14.01 22.74 6.41
N LEU A 186 -15.05 23.55 6.66
CA LEU A 186 -15.78 24.23 5.59
C LEU A 186 -14.88 25.20 4.80
N LEU A 187 -14.13 26.07 5.48
CA LEU A 187 -13.19 27.01 4.84
C LEU A 187 -12.10 26.26 4.04
N SER A 188 -11.58 25.16 4.56
CA SER A 188 -10.64 24.29 3.85
C SER A 188 -11.27 23.65 2.62
N SER A 189 -12.54 23.22 2.66
CA SER A 189 -13.22 22.62 1.50
C SER A 189 -13.42 23.63 0.37
N PHE A 190 -13.98 24.82 0.64
CA PHE A 190 -14.16 25.88 -0.37
C PHE A 190 -12.84 26.38 -0.96
N SER A 191 -11.73 26.27 -0.22
CA SER A 191 -10.39 26.57 -0.72
C SER A 191 -9.84 25.46 -1.62
N SER A 192 -10.16 24.19 -1.33
CA SER A 192 -9.63 23.01 -2.02
C SER A 192 -10.24 22.78 -3.41
N ASP A 193 -11.50 23.19 -3.63
CA ASP A 193 -12.17 23.04 -4.93
C ASP A 193 -11.46 23.82 -6.06
N ASN A 194 -10.63 24.82 -5.73
CA ASN A 194 -9.81 25.58 -6.69
C ASN A 194 -8.51 24.85 -7.10
N LEU A 195 -8.20 23.68 -6.52
CA LEU A 195 -6.92 22.97 -6.69
C LEU A 195 -7.03 21.54 -7.22
N ALA A 196 -8.24 21.01 -7.41
CA ALA A 196 -8.50 19.59 -7.67
C ALA A 196 -8.18 19.08 -9.11
N ALA A 197 -7.32 19.77 -9.87
CA ALA A 197 -7.25 19.65 -11.33
C ALA A 197 -6.03 18.86 -11.90
N THR A 198 -5.17 18.27 -11.06
CA THR A 198 -3.82 17.80 -11.49
C THR A 198 -3.48 16.33 -11.15
N ASP A 199 -4.43 15.53 -10.66
CA ASP A 199 -4.12 14.20 -10.11
C ASP A 199 -4.20 13.05 -11.15
N ASP A 200 -4.67 13.31 -12.37
CA ASP A 200 -4.87 12.31 -13.44
C ASP A 200 -3.56 11.89 -14.14
N ASP A 201 -2.55 12.76 -14.19
CA ASP A 201 -1.27 12.52 -14.89
C ASP A 201 -0.53 11.27 -14.37
N ASN A 202 -0.72 10.97 -13.08
CA ASN A 202 -0.04 9.87 -12.41
C ASN A 202 -0.60 8.49 -12.81
N GLU A 203 -1.88 8.39 -13.19
CA GLU A 203 -2.45 7.12 -13.66
C GLU A 203 -2.00 6.79 -15.10
N MET A 204 -1.85 7.80 -15.97
CA MET A 204 -1.31 7.61 -17.33
C MET A 204 0.10 7.01 -17.33
N ASN A 205 0.98 7.51 -16.46
CA ASN A 205 2.36 7.01 -16.34
C ASN A 205 2.38 5.54 -15.89
N ASN A 206 1.59 5.20 -14.87
CA ASN A 206 1.47 3.82 -14.39
C ASN A 206 0.92 2.86 -15.46
N LEU A 207 -0.05 3.29 -16.27
CA LEU A 207 -0.61 2.48 -17.36
C LEU A 207 0.43 2.21 -18.46
N GLN A 208 1.20 3.23 -18.88
CA GLN A 208 2.28 3.06 -19.85
C GLN A 208 3.39 2.13 -19.35
N ILE A 209 3.79 2.26 -18.07
CA ILE A 209 4.76 1.36 -17.43
C ILE A 209 4.23 -0.08 -17.40
N ALA A 210 2.95 -0.29 -17.08
CA ALA A 210 2.34 -1.62 -17.08
C ALA A 210 2.31 -2.25 -18.49
N VAL A 211 1.87 -1.51 -19.50
CA VAL A 211 1.86 -1.95 -20.90
C VAL A 211 3.27 -2.30 -21.39
N ALA A 212 4.28 -1.46 -21.10
CA ALA A 212 5.66 -1.71 -21.47
C ALA A 212 6.26 -2.97 -20.81
N ARG A 213 5.83 -3.32 -19.58
CA ARG A 213 6.21 -4.57 -18.90
C ARG A 213 5.49 -5.79 -19.50
N ILE A 214 4.19 -5.67 -19.80
CA ILE A 214 3.40 -6.73 -20.44
C ILE A 214 3.95 -7.05 -21.84
N GLN A 215 4.29 -6.02 -22.62
CA GLN A 215 4.86 -6.18 -23.97
C GLN A 215 6.18 -6.98 -23.93
N LYS A 216 7.10 -6.63 -23.02
CA LYS A 216 8.35 -7.40 -22.79
C LYS A 216 8.08 -8.86 -22.39
N GLY A 217 7.02 -9.12 -21.63
CA GLY A 217 6.56 -10.47 -21.30
C GLY A 217 6.05 -11.25 -22.53
N ILE A 218 5.23 -10.61 -23.37
CA ILE A 218 4.73 -11.17 -24.63
C ILE A 218 5.90 -11.52 -25.57
N ASP A 219 6.87 -10.62 -25.71
CA ASP A 219 8.02 -10.83 -26.60
C ASP A 219 8.96 -11.92 -26.08
N TYR A 220 9.15 -12.04 -24.76
CA TYR A 220 9.86 -13.18 -24.15
C TYR A 220 9.15 -14.51 -24.42
N VAL A 221 7.82 -14.58 -24.24
CA VAL A 221 7.03 -15.78 -24.53
C VAL A 221 7.08 -16.12 -26.02
N LYS A 222 6.96 -15.12 -26.91
CA LYS A 222 7.02 -15.28 -28.37
C LYS A 222 8.38 -15.83 -28.83
N LYS A 223 9.48 -15.33 -28.26
CA LYS A 223 10.84 -15.86 -28.50
C LYS A 223 10.96 -17.33 -28.05
N LYS A 224 10.56 -17.62 -26.81
CA LYS A 224 10.65 -18.96 -26.21
C LYS A 224 9.74 -19.99 -26.91
N ALA A 225 8.58 -19.56 -27.41
CA ALA A 225 7.72 -20.36 -28.26
C ALA A 225 8.37 -20.64 -29.63
N GLY A 226 9.00 -19.64 -30.26
CA GLY A 226 9.76 -19.82 -31.50
C GLY A 226 10.91 -20.82 -31.37
N GLU A 227 11.65 -20.77 -30.26
CA GLU A 227 12.70 -21.75 -29.93
C GLU A 227 12.14 -23.18 -29.75
N CYS A 228 10.99 -23.32 -29.09
CA CYS A 228 10.30 -24.60 -28.91
C CYS A 228 9.77 -25.19 -30.24
N VAL A 229 9.19 -24.35 -31.10
CA VAL A 229 8.75 -24.73 -32.45
C VAL A 229 9.94 -25.13 -33.31
N ARG A 230 11.06 -24.38 -33.27
CA ARG A 230 12.28 -24.71 -34.02
C ARG A 230 12.87 -26.05 -33.59
N ARG A 231 12.93 -26.35 -32.29
CA ARG A 231 13.29 -27.69 -31.77
C ARG A 231 12.36 -28.79 -32.31
N SER A 232 11.05 -28.54 -32.26
CA SER A 232 10.02 -29.50 -32.68
C SER A 232 10.03 -29.79 -34.20
N CYS A 233 10.35 -28.79 -35.03
CA CYS A 233 10.45 -28.96 -36.48
C CYS A 233 11.75 -29.62 -36.92
N LEU A 234 12.91 -29.28 -36.33
CA LEU A 234 14.16 -29.99 -36.63
C LEU A 234 14.07 -31.48 -36.27
N GLY A 235 13.43 -31.81 -35.13
CA GLY A 235 13.16 -33.21 -34.76
C GLY A 235 12.28 -33.97 -35.75
N LYS A 236 11.40 -33.28 -36.50
CA LYS A 236 10.57 -33.90 -37.55
C LYS A 236 11.29 -34.08 -38.87
N GLN A 237 12.20 -33.18 -39.24
CA GLN A 237 12.93 -33.28 -40.51
C GLN A 237 13.83 -34.53 -40.58
N ALA A 238 14.46 -34.91 -39.46
CA ALA A 238 15.19 -36.17 -39.34
C ALA A 238 14.30 -37.41 -39.58
N ALA A 239 13.06 -37.39 -39.07
CA ALA A 239 12.11 -38.50 -39.19
C ALA A 239 11.44 -38.61 -40.57
N VAL A 240 11.38 -37.51 -41.35
CA VAL A 240 10.80 -37.51 -42.71
C VAL A 240 11.77 -38.14 -43.72
N ASN A 241 13.05 -37.78 -43.69
CA ASN A 241 14.03 -38.29 -44.66
C ASN A 241 14.19 -39.81 -44.61
N GLN A 242 13.93 -40.46 -43.46
CA GLN A 242 14.02 -41.91 -43.32
C GLN A 242 12.82 -42.65 -43.95
N ARG A 243 11.68 -41.98 -44.18
CA ARG A 243 10.51 -42.57 -44.86
C ARG A 243 10.64 -42.57 -46.38
N THR A 244 11.18 -41.50 -46.97
CA THR A 244 11.35 -41.41 -48.44
C THR A 244 12.30 -42.48 -48.99
N ALA A 245 13.20 -43.01 -48.16
CA ALA A 245 14.14 -44.08 -48.53
C ALA A 245 13.56 -45.50 -48.44
N THR A 246 12.38 -45.71 -47.84
CA THR A 246 11.78 -47.05 -47.65
C THR A 246 10.69 -47.41 -48.66
N ASP A 247 10.21 -46.44 -49.46
CA ASP A 247 9.02 -46.60 -50.31
C ASP A 247 9.31 -46.84 -51.81
N GLN A 248 10.58 -47.08 -52.19
CA GLN A 248 10.99 -47.41 -53.58
C GLN A 248 11.49 -48.86 -53.74
N LEU A 249 11.39 -49.70 -52.71
CA LEU A 249 12.08 -51.00 -52.65
C LEU A 249 11.24 -52.21 -53.17
N ASN A 250 10.17 -51.97 -53.94
CA ASN A 250 9.15 -52.99 -54.22
C ASN A 250 8.57 -53.01 -55.65
N VAL A 251 9.27 -52.47 -56.65
CA VAL A 251 8.95 -52.66 -58.08
C VAL A 251 10.21 -52.99 -58.88
N GLU A 252 10.06 -53.80 -59.93
CA GLU A 252 11.04 -54.09 -61.00
C GLU A 252 12.36 -54.81 -60.62
N ARG A 253 12.23 -56.09 -60.24
CA ARG A 253 13.28 -57.08 -60.58
C ARG A 253 13.28 -57.30 -62.09
N ASN A 254 14.32 -56.87 -62.83
CA ASN A 254 14.94 -57.63 -63.95
C ASN A 254 16.15 -56.94 -64.63
N HIS A 255 17.13 -57.78 -65.01
CA HIS A 255 18.12 -57.64 -66.11
C HIS A 255 19.44 -56.82 -65.97
N CYS A 256 20.57 -57.56 -66.06
CA CYS A 256 21.93 -57.25 -66.54
C CYS A 256 22.89 -56.24 -65.83
N ILE A 257 24.00 -56.80 -65.28
CA ILE A 257 25.41 -56.70 -65.78
C ILE A 257 25.83 -55.31 -66.32
N SER A 258 26.83 -54.56 -65.80
CA SER A 258 27.98 -54.82 -64.89
C SER A 258 28.44 -53.46 -64.24
N ASN A 259 29.61 -53.19 -63.62
CA ASN A 259 30.93 -53.85 -63.51
C ASN A 259 31.71 -53.39 -62.24
N SER A 260 32.98 -53.79 -62.06
CA SER A 260 33.74 -53.70 -60.79
C SER A 260 34.86 -52.64 -60.71
N THR A 261 34.84 -51.82 -59.64
CA THR A 261 36.00 -51.19 -58.93
C THR A 261 35.55 -50.97 -57.47
N ILE A 262 36.12 -51.52 -56.40
CA ILE A 262 37.50 -51.60 -55.86
C ILE A 262 37.94 -50.31 -55.10
N THR A 263 37.94 -50.42 -53.76
CA THR A 263 38.59 -49.56 -52.72
C THR A 263 38.11 -48.09 -52.59
N GLU A 264 38.22 -47.41 -51.44
CA GLU A 264 38.97 -47.69 -50.19
C GLU A 264 38.11 -47.71 -48.91
N LEU A 265 38.68 -48.30 -47.84
CA LEU A 265 38.29 -48.12 -46.44
C LEU A 265 39.16 -47.02 -45.81
N ARG A 266 38.56 -46.16 -44.97
CA ARG A 266 39.26 -45.72 -43.76
C ARG A 266 38.31 -45.43 -42.60
N ILE A 267 38.28 -46.37 -41.66
CA ILE A 267 37.85 -46.13 -40.28
C ILE A 267 39.10 -45.69 -39.53
N ASP A 268 39.00 -44.65 -38.70
CA ASP A 268 39.86 -44.52 -37.53
C ASP A 268 38.99 -44.13 -36.33
N THR A 269 38.84 -45.07 -35.40
CA THR A 269 38.16 -44.91 -34.11
C THR A 269 39.21 -45.09 -33.04
N ASN A 270 39.23 -44.22 -32.02
CA ASN A 270 39.82 -44.63 -30.76
C ASN A 270 39.16 -43.98 -29.55
N TYR A 271 38.84 -44.83 -28.57
CA TYR A 271 38.38 -44.47 -27.24
C TYR A 271 39.59 -44.47 -26.31
N GLY A 272 39.69 -43.49 -25.42
CA GLY A 272 40.67 -43.47 -24.32
C GLY A 272 39.95 -43.16 -23.02
N LYS A 273 39.79 -44.15 -22.14
CA LYS A 273 39.18 -43.99 -20.81
C LYS A 273 40.04 -44.68 -19.76
N ASN A 274 40.55 -43.88 -18.83
CA ASN A 274 40.89 -44.16 -17.42
C ASN A 274 41.86 -43.07 -16.92
N GLU A 275 42.02 -42.77 -15.63
CA GLU A 275 41.16 -42.84 -14.44
C GLU A 275 41.85 -41.96 -13.35
N ASN A 276 41.13 -41.57 -12.30
CA ASN A 276 41.63 -40.92 -11.07
C ASN A 276 42.04 -39.43 -11.11
N GLY A 277 41.23 -38.60 -10.45
CA GLY A 277 41.76 -37.61 -9.49
C GLY A 277 41.73 -36.12 -9.85
N MET A 278 41.04 -35.36 -8.99
CA MET A 278 41.21 -33.94 -8.69
C MET A 278 40.67 -32.87 -9.66
N ALA A 279 39.88 -31.98 -9.04
CA ALA A 279 39.14 -30.83 -9.56
C ALA A 279 39.80 -29.91 -10.61
N THR A 280 38.96 -29.42 -11.52
CA THR A 280 38.77 -27.96 -11.69
C THR A 280 37.38 -27.66 -12.26
N VAL A 281 36.70 -26.63 -11.73
CA VAL A 281 35.46 -26.11 -12.30
C VAL A 281 35.82 -24.97 -13.26
N ILE A 282 35.56 -25.16 -14.55
CA ILE A 282 35.60 -24.09 -15.54
C ILE A 282 34.19 -23.93 -16.09
N GLY A 283 33.49 -22.88 -15.62
CA GLY A 283 32.18 -22.51 -16.12
C GLY A 283 32.31 -21.74 -17.43
N GLY A 284 31.90 -22.35 -18.55
CA GLY A 284 31.76 -21.66 -19.83
C GLY A 284 30.51 -20.77 -19.83
N SER A 285 30.64 -19.55 -19.30
CA SER A 285 29.60 -18.52 -19.38
C SER A 285 29.96 -17.46 -20.43
N ASP A 286 29.20 -17.41 -21.52
CA ASP A 286 29.36 -16.42 -22.59
C ASP A 286 28.96 -15.01 -22.11
N TYR A 287 29.87 -14.32 -21.43
CA TYR A 287 29.78 -12.88 -21.18
C TYR A 287 30.70 -12.14 -22.13
N THR A 288 30.12 -11.26 -22.96
CA THR A 288 30.85 -10.48 -23.96
C THR A 288 31.85 -9.52 -23.31
N SER A 289 33.14 -9.77 -23.52
CA SER A 289 34.23 -8.96 -22.99
C SER A 289 34.38 -7.62 -23.72
N PHE A 290 33.51 -6.67 -23.38
CA PHE A 290 33.80 -5.25 -23.54
C PHE A 290 34.71 -4.77 -22.41
N ILE A 291 35.36 -3.61 -22.62
CA ILE A 291 36.40 -3.02 -21.75
C ILE A 291 37.74 -3.78 -21.79
N ASN A 292 38.60 -3.37 -22.72
CA ASN A 292 39.99 -2.99 -22.42
C ASN A 292 40.64 -2.30 -23.63
N ASN A 293 40.50 -0.97 -23.71
CA ASN A 293 41.33 -0.13 -24.57
C ASN A 293 41.62 1.20 -23.84
N PRO A 294 42.87 1.46 -23.40
CA PRO A 294 43.18 2.59 -22.52
C PRO A 294 43.28 3.96 -23.21
N SER A 295 42.91 4.09 -24.50
CA SER A 295 42.93 5.36 -25.24
C SER A 295 41.56 5.79 -25.80
N LEU A 296 40.46 5.16 -25.38
CA LEU A 296 39.11 5.48 -25.88
C LEU A 296 38.47 6.66 -25.12
N THR A 297 38.87 7.89 -25.46
CA THR A 297 38.24 9.11 -24.93
C THR A 297 36.85 9.32 -25.54
N VAL A 298 35.79 9.12 -24.76
CA VAL A 298 34.40 9.38 -25.16
C VAL A 298 34.03 10.82 -24.79
N THR A 299 34.02 11.73 -25.77
CA THR A 299 33.50 13.10 -25.60
C THR A 299 31.98 13.12 -25.67
N VAL A 300 31.34 13.35 -24.53
CA VAL A 300 29.90 13.66 -24.47
C VAL A 300 29.70 15.14 -24.79
N PRO A 301 28.79 15.53 -25.70
CA PRO A 301 28.46 16.93 -25.93
C PRO A 301 27.70 17.49 -24.73
N ILE A 302 28.37 18.32 -23.93
CA ILE A 302 27.75 19.06 -22.82
C ILE A 302 26.92 20.20 -23.41
N ALA A 303 25.66 20.32 -22.98
CA ALA A 303 24.84 21.47 -23.31
C ALA A 303 25.35 22.71 -22.57
N VAL A 304 25.58 23.81 -23.30
CA VAL A 304 25.98 25.09 -22.70
C VAL A 304 24.76 25.69 -21.98
N GLY A 305 24.75 25.66 -20.65
CA GLY A 305 23.62 26.20 -19.88
C GLY A 305 23.79 26.21 -18.35
N GLU A 306 24.20 25.09 -17.75
CA GLU A 306 24.14 24.92 -16.28
C GLU A 306 25.51 24.54 -15.70
N SER A 307 26.01 25.40 -14.81
CA SER A 307 27.23 25.18 -14.03
C SER A 307 27.02 25.70 -12.59
N ASP A 308 26.58 24.82 -11.70
CA ASP A 308 26.38 25.10 -10.28
C ASP A 308 27.71 25.34 -9.55
N PHE A 309 28.27 26.55 -9.65
CA PHE A 309 29.45 26.96 -8.89
C PHE A 309 29.58 28.48 -8.67
N GLU A 310 28.57 29.07 -8.01
CA GLU A 310 28.68 30.42 -7.44
C GLU A 310 29.27 30.42 -6.01
N ARG A 311 29.82 31.55 -5.59
CA ARG A 311 30.85 31.60 -4.53
C ARG A 311 30.35 31.77 -3.09
N LEU A 312 31.13 31.22 -2.16
CA LEU A 312 31.13 31.60 -0.75
C LEU A 312 31.61 33.05 -0.56
N ASN A 313 30.81 33.81 0.21
CA ASN A 313 31.14 35.00 1.00
C ASN A 313 31.87 36.18 0.30
N THR A 314 31.14 37.29 0.17
CA THR A 314 31.63 38.56 0.74
C THR A 314 30.47 39.32 1.38
N GLU A 315 30.79 40.12 2.38
CA GLU A 315 29.88 40.82 3.29
C GLU A 315 29.12 41.96 2.62
N GLU A 316 27.91 42.28 3.10
CA GLU A 316 27.70 43.58 3.75
C GLU A 316 26.49 43.57 4.71
N PHE A 317 26.52 44.49 5.66
CA PHE A 317 25.54 44.64 6.74
C PHE A 317 24.65 45.85 6.42
N SER A 318 23.32 45.73 6.54
CA SER A 318 22.50 46.90 6.88
C SER A 318 21.30 46.50 7.72
N SER A 319 21.08 47.24 8.80
CA SER A 319 20.00 47.05 9.75
C SER A 319 19.31 48.40 9.95
N ASP A 320 18.28 48.68 9.16
CA ASP A 320 17.47 49.87 9.36
C ASP A 320 16.54 49.67 10.55
N SER A 321 16.78 50.43 11.62
CA SER A 321 15.98 50.48 12.83
C SER A 321 15.73 51.93 13.22
N ASP A 322 14.83 52.60 12.50
CA ASP A 322 14.47 53.98 12.79
C ASP A 322 13.54 54.08 14.01
N LEU A 323 14.03 54.76 15.05
CA LEU A 323 13.29 55.24 16.21
C LEU A 323 13.78 56.65 16.52
N ASP A 324 12.94 57.67 16.26
CA ASP A 324 13.10 59.07 16.70
C ASP A 324 11.84 59.88 16.32
N GLU A 325 11.48 60.99 16.97
CA GLU A 325 11.31 61.19 18.42
C GLU A 325 10.30 62.34 18.68
N SER A 326 9.47 62.20 19.72
CA SER A 326 8.88 63.29 20.52
C SER A 326 7.77 64.23 19.97
N LYS A 327 6.83 64.53 20.88
CA LYS A 327 5.93 65.72 20.97
C LYS A 327 4.84 65.85 19.88
N GLU A 328 3.63 66.33 20.19
CA GLU A 328 3.01 66.77 21.47
C GLU A 328 1.85 65.84 21.89
#